data_AF-A0A4P6WL82-F1
#
_entry.id   AF-A0A4P6WL82-F1
#
_cell.length_a   1.000
_cell.length_b   1.000
_cell.length_c   1.000
_cell.angle_alpha   90.00
_cell.angle_beta   90.00
_cell.angle_gamma   90.00
#
_symmetry.space_group_name_H-M   'P 1'
#
loop_
_entity.id
_entity.type
_entity.pdbx_description
1 polymer ?
#
loop_
_entity_poly.entity_id
_entity_poly.type
_entity_poly.pdbx_seq_one_letter_code
_entity_poly.pdbx_strand_id
1 'polypeptide(L)'
;MSSVKIDKYIRYSFALVAIVAILITTFTTPNPTSYQYTVYRIVLALAAGCIGAVLPGLLEVKFKGWLKASGAAAIFAIVYFKSPALLQQNPVSASKPVPPTVIDTYAVNSSNRDRYLELFRTGQFGQRDKLRIGCVEWSESSCVAAGNFLRLLSEAGWEIDSDTIVTMQPSLPVEGVSIVSRGDDLVGLPKVPPHMGRWSRSDISYEILTAAFKLMGVPVYFSSDPTLQPGTTGVYFGPKPKLDVAIKQKDENVRRELLRYVGLGMAIQRACSQQSVELCTGELFSWETSVSSFLSQQRFNSDAVNRWLALPQANAASATADMKIKLDMLMPFVLGIE
;
A
#
# COMPACT_ATOMS: atom_id res chain seq x y z
N MET A 1 -44.09 57.53 3.51
CA MET A 1 -43.49 56.58 2.53
C MET A 1 -43.66 55.18 3.11
N SER A 2 -44.41 54.32 2.41
CA SER A 2 -45.22 53.25 3.01
C SER A 2 -44.44 52.02 3.51
N SER A 3 -44.84 51.52 4.69
CA SER A 3 -44.39 50.29 5.36
C SER A 3 -44.23 49.07 4.43
N VAL A 4 -45.03 49.02 3.36
CA VAL A 4 -45.05 47.95 2.34
C VAL A 4 -43.73 47.82 1.57
N LYS A 5 -43.00 48.92 1.34
CA LYS A 5 -41.71 48.88 0.61
C LYS A 5 -40.57 48.31 1.47
N ILE A 6 -40.64 48.51 2.79
CA ILE A 6 -39.63 48.03 3.76
C ILE A 6 -39.76 46.51 3.94
N ASP A 7 -40.99 46.00 4.06
CA ASP A 7 -41.25 44.56 4.20
C ASP A 7 -40.80 43.73 2.98
N LYS A 8 -40.86 44.32 1.79
CA LYS A 8 -40.40 43.66 0.56
C LYS A 8 -38.86 43.55 0.54
N TYR A 9 -38.15 44.59 0.95
CA TYR A 9 -36.67 44.61 0.96
C TYR A 9 -36.07 43.66 2.00
N ILE A 10 -36.68 43.56 3.19
CA ILE A 10 -36.22 42.67 4.27
C ILE A 10 -36.29 41.19 3.85
N ARG A 11 -37.31 40.82 3.06
CA ARG A 11 -37.48 39.43 2.59
C ARG A 11 -36.44 39.03 1.55
N TYR A 12 -36.08 39.94 0.63
CA TYR A 12 -35.04 39.68 -0.36
C TYR A 12 -33.64 39.66 0.24
N SER A 13 -33.34 40.55 1.19
CA SER A 13 -32.02 40.58 1.84
C SER A 13 -31.76 39.29 2.64
N PHE A 14 -32.77 38.75 3.33
CA PHE A 14 -32.64 37.51 4.08
C PHE A 14 -32.35 36.29 3.18
N ALA A 15 -33.04 36.17 2.04
CA ALA A 15 -32.81 35.09 1.08
C ALA A 15 -31.41 35.16 0.44
N LEU A 16 -30.95 36.38 0.12
CA LEU A 16 -29.61 36.60 -0.44
C LEU A 16 -28.51 36.21 0.55
N VAL A 17 -28.64 36.60 1.82
CA VAL A 17 -27.68 36.24 2.88
C VAL A 17 -27.59 34.73 3.08
N ALA A 18 -28.73 34.02 3.06
CA ALA A 18 -28.75 32.56 3.20
C ALA A 18 -28.02 31.84 2.05
N ILE A 19 -28.19 32.31 0.80
CA ILE A 19 -27.48 31.74 -0.36
C ILE A 19 -25.97 31.99 -0.27
N VAL A 20 -25.56 33.21 0.10
CA VAL A 20 -24.14 33.57 0.26
C VAL A 20 -23.49 32.74 1.38
N ALA A 21 -24.19 32.53 2.50
CA ALA A 21 -23.68 31.70 3.59
C ALA A 21 -23.46 30.23 3.16
N ILE A 22 -24.39 29.66 2.38
CA ILE A 22 -24.24 28.30 1.85
C ILE A 22 -23.05 28.22 0.89
N LEU A 23 -22.89 29.19 -0.03
CA LEU A 23 -21.74 29.24 -0.93
C LEU A 23 -20.42 29.29 -0.17
N ILE A 24 -20.31 30.12 0.87
CA ILE A 24 -19.10 30.20 1.70
C ILE A 24 -18.80 28.84 2.35
N THR A 25 -19.81 28.15 2.91
CA THR A 25 -19.61 26.82 3.51
C THR A 25 -19.17 25.74 2.50
N THR A 26 -19.59 25.84 1.24
CA THR A 26 -19.13 24.91 0.20
C THR A 26 -17.65 25.05 -0.14
N PHE A 27 -17.09 26.27 -0.04
CA PHE A 27 -15.66 26.50 -0.29
C PHE A 27 -14.78 26.18 0.92
N THR A 28 -15.28 26.36 2.14
CA THR A 28 -14.47 26.16 3.36
C THR A 28 -14.45 24.72 3.86
N THR A 29 -15.46 23.91 3.52
CA THR A 29 -15.55 22.50 3.95
C THR A 29 -15.90 21.57 2.77
N PRO A 30 -14.89 21.16 1.97
CA PRO A 30 -15.11 20.31 0.79
C PRO A 30 -15.61 18.90 1.10
N ASN A 31 -15.38 18.40 2.33
CA ASN A 31 -15.77 17.06 2.79
C ASN A 31 -16.54 17.14 4.12
N PRO A 32 -17.86 17.41 4.10
CA PRO A 32 -18.65 17.49 5.33
C PRO A 32 -18.87 16.13 5.99
N THR A 33 -18.78 16.08 7.31
CA THR A 33 -19.16 14.89 8.10
C THR A 33 -20.65 14.56 7.94
N SER A 34 -21.08 13.32 8.22
CA SER A 34 -22.49 12.91 8.08
C SER A 34 -23.47 13.77 8.89
N TYR A 35 -23.03 14.29 10.04
CA TYR A 35 -23.81 15.24 10.84
C TYR A 35 -23.92 16.60 10.14
N GLN A 36 -22.79 17.16 9.67
CA GLN A 36 -22.76 18.42 8.92
C GLN A 36 -23.59 18.34 7.64
N TYR A 37 -23.56 17.20 6.95
CA TYR A 37 -24.38 16.96 5.77
C TYR A 37 -25.89 17.04 6.09
N THR A 38 -26.30 16.43 7.21
CA THR A 38 -27.68 16.51 7.68
C THR A 38 -28.08 17.95 8.01
N VAL A 39 -27.20 18.70 8.68
CA VAL A 39 -27.41 20.11 9.01
C VAL A 39 -27.51 20.96 7.74
N TYR A 40 -26.60 20.79 6.77
CA TYR A 40 -26.63 21.53 5.51
C TYR A 40 -27.89 21.24 4.68
N ARG A 41 -28.34 20.00 4.65
CA ARG A 41 -29.59 19.62 3.98
C ARG A 41 -30.80 20.30 4.63
N ILE A 42 -30.85 20.38 5.96
CA ILE A 42 -31.92 21.06 6.69
C ILE A 42 -31.87 22.57 6.40
N VAL A 43 -30.69 23.18 6.45
CA VAL A 43 -30.50 24.62 6.18
C VAL A 43 -30.85 24.96 4.74
N LEU A 44 -30.46 24.14 3.77
CA LEU A 44 -30.80 24.32 2.35
C LEU A 44 -32.31 24.21 2.10
N ALA A 45 -32.98 23.20 2.70
CA ALA A 45 -34.42 23.06 2.60
C ALA A 45 -35.14 24.28 3.21
N LEU A 46 -34.67 24.77 4.35
CA LEU A 46 -35.21 25.95 5.02
C LEU A 46 -35.03 27.22 4.18
N ALA A 47 -33.85 27.41 3.58
CA ALA A 47 -33.58 28.51 2.65
C ALA A 47 -34.52 28.47 1.42
N ALA A 48 -34.72 27.29 0.83
CA ALA A 48 -35.66 27.10 -0.27
C ALA A 48 -37.12 27.40 0.15
N GLY A 49 -37.51 27.00 1.35
CA GLY A 49 -38.81 27.34 1.93
C GLY A 49 -39.02 28.85 2.10
N CYS A 50 -37.99 29.58 2.55
CA CYS A 50 -38.02 31.04 2.66
C CYS A 50 -38.21 31.71 1.30
N ILE A 51 -37.55 31.24 0.23
CA ILE A 51 -37.77 31.73 -1.14
C ILE A 51 -39.21 31.44 -1.57
N GLY A 52 -39.74 30.27 -1.23
CA GLY A 52 -41.13 29.89 -1.48
C GLY A 52 -42.18 30.75 -0.78
N ALA A 53 -41.83 31.39 0.35
CA ALA A 53 -42.69 32.34 1.05
C ALA A 53 -42.78 33.70 0.36
N VAL A 54 -41.82 34.02 -0.52
CA VAL A 54 -41.73 35.32 -1.22
C VAL A 54 -42.51 35.32 -2.54
N LEU A 55 -42.78 34.15 -3.12
CA LEU A 55 -43.57 34.02 -4.35
C LEU A 55 -45.08 34.19 -4.04
N PRO A 56 -45.74 35.26 -4.52
CA PRO A 56 -47.16 35.45 -4.30
C PRO A 56 -47.96 34.55 -5.24
N GLY A 57 -48.74 33.63 -4.67
CA GLY A 57 -49.69 32.78 -5.39
C GLY A 57 -49.09 31.48 -5.95
N LEU A 58 -49.95 30.46 -5.99
CA LEU A 58 -49.87 29.28 -6.87
C LEU A 58 -49.12 28.00 -6.48
N LEU A 59 -48.86 27.71 -5.20
CA LEU A 59 -48.46 26.34 -4.81
C LEU A 59 -49.29 25.80 -3.65
N GLU A 60 -50.42 25.18 -3.98
CA GLU A 60 -51.22 24.36 -3.07
C GLU A 60 -50.89 22.88 -3.34
N VAL A 61 -49.86 22.36 -2.66
CA VAL A 61 -49.44 20.97 -2.85
C VAL A 61 -50.24 20.08 -1.88
N LYS A 62 -51.21 19.33 -2.42
CA LYS A 62 -51.97 18.32 -1.67
C LYS A 62 -51.19 17.00 -1.66
N PHE A 63 -50.57 16.67 -0.53
CA PHE A 63 -49.91 15.37 -0.36
C PHE A 63 -50.84 14.41 0.37
N LYS A 64 -51.23 13.32 -0.31
CA LYS A 64 -51.92 12.13 0.23
C LYS A 64 -53.15 12.42 1.13
N GLY A 65 -53.91 13.46 0.77
CA GLY A 65 -55.22 13.76 1.37
C GLY A 65 -55.23 14.43 2.75
N TRP A 66 -54.10 14.53 3.46
CA TRP A 66 -54.11 14.98 4.87
C TRP A 66 -53.34 16.28 5.15
N LEU A 67 -52.37 16.67 4.31
CA LEU A 67 -51.63 17.93 4.50
C LEU A 67 -51.96 18.96 3.42
N LYS A 68 -52.52 20.11 3.86
CA LYS A 68 -52.57 21.37 3.12
C LYS A 68 -51.44 22.26 3.61
N ALA A 69 -50.44 22.51 2.76
CA ALA A 69 -49.32 23.36 3.08
C ALA A 69 -49.34 24.62 2.20
N SER A 70 -49.12 25.79 2.79
CA SER A 70 -48.89 27.04 2.04
C SER A 70 -47.55 26.96 1.29
N GLY A 71 -47.40 27.75 0.21
CA GLY A 71 -46.31 27.60 -0.79
C GLY A 71 -44.88 27.46 -0.23
N ALA A 72 -44.57 28.13 0.88
CA ALA A 72 -43.29 28.00 1.58
C ALA A 72 -43.04 26.60 2.14
N ALA A 73 -44.04 26.03 2.81
CA ALA A 73 -43.98 24.70 3.40
C ALA A 73 -43.98 23.60 2.33
N ALA A 74 -44.65 23.84 1.19
CA ALA A 74 -44.60 22.93 0.04
C ALA A 74 -43.19 22.86 -0.58
N ILE A 75 -42.54 24.01 -0.78
CA ILE A 75 -41.18 24.06 -1.35
C ILE A 75 -40.15 23.45 -0.39
N PHE A 76 -40.27 23.74 0.92
CA PHE A 76 -39.46 23.08 1.95
C PHE A 76 -39.59 21.56 1.88
N ALA A 77 -40.81 21.03 1.84
CA ALA A 77 -41.06 19.60 1.83
C ALA A 77 -40.54 18.92 0.56
N ILE A 78 -40.73 19.55 -0.62
CA ILE A 78 -40.19 19.03 -1.88
C ILE A 78 -38.66 18.96 -1.81
N VAL A 79 -37.99 20.03 -1.41
CA VAL A 79 -36.52 20.02 -1.32
C VAL A 79 -36.05 19.02 -0.26
N TYR A 80 -36.67 18.99 0.92
CA TYR A 80 -36.28 18.05 1.98
C TYR A 80 -36.45 16.58 1.56
N PHE A 81 -37.59 16.19 0.97
CA PHE A 81 -37.91 14.79 0.66
C PHE A 81 -37.48 14.32 -0.73
N LYS A 82 -37.41 15.20 -1.74
CA LYS A 82 -37.00 14.86 -3.12
C LYS A 82 -35.56 15.24 -3.45
N SER A 83 -34.80 15.87 -2.55
CA SER A 83 -33.34 15.99 -2.73
C SER A 83 -32.74 14.60 -2.92
N PRO A 84 -32.06 14.34 -4.05
CA PRO A 84 -31.55 13.01 -4.34
C PRO A 84 -30.59 12.57 -3.24
N ALA A 85 -30.70 11.29 -2.85
CA ALA A 85 -29.77 10.58 -1.98
C ALA A 85 -28.34 10.50 -2.53
N LEU A 86 -28.01 11.23 -3.62
CA LEU A 86 -26.70 11.26 -4.28
C LEU A 86 -25.58 11.87 -3.43
N LEU A 87 -25.91 12.41 -2.25
CA LEU A 87 -24.93 12.87 -1.27
C LEU A 87 -24.84 11.94 -0.04
N GLN A 88 -25.57 10.83 -0.03
CA GLN A 88 -25.19 9.67 0.78
C GLN A 88 -24.02 8.99 0.07
N GLN A 89 -22.83 9.58 0.19
CA GLN A 89 -21.65 8.73 0.28
C GLN A 89 -21.94 7.69 1.37
N ASN A 90 -21.75 6.43 0.99
CA ASN A 90 -22.07 5.23 1.75
C ASN A 90 -21.88 5.42 3.26
N PRO A 91 -22.84 5.00 4.11
CA PRO A 91 -22.65 4.96 5.55
C PRO A 91 -21.66 3.84 5.91
N VAL A 92 -20.38 4.02 5.56
CA VAL A 92 -19.24 3.30 6.13
C VAL A 92 -18.49 4.31 7.00
N SER A 93 -19.10 4.75 8.11
CA SER A 93 -18.38 5.41 9.23
C SER A 93 -19.32 5.81 10.38
N ALA A 94 -20.05 4.83 10.92
CA ALA A 94 -20.63 4.99 12.25
C ALA A 94 -20.71 3.64 12.96
N SER A 95 -19.56 2.96 13.10
CA SER A 95 -19.42 1.84 14.04
C SER A 95 -18.15 2.02 14.86
N LYS A 96 -18.34 2.49 16.11
CA LYS A 96 -17.35 2.57 17.19
C LYS A 96 -16.10 3.44 16.90
N PRO A 97 -15.37 3.90 17.93
CA PRO A 97 -14.00 4.34 17.75
C PRO A 97 -13.25 3.19 17.09
N VAL A 98 -12.88 3.35 15.82
CA VAL A 98 -12.01 2.42 15.12
C VAL A 98 -10.69 2.46 15.88
N PRO A 99 -10.26 1.36 16.54
CA PRO A 99 -8.89 1.24 16.99
C PRO A 99 -7.98 1.49 15.78
N PRO A 100 -6.77 2.06 15.96
CA PRO A 100 -5.89 2.42 14.85
C PRO A 100 -5.87 1.29 13.82
N THR A 101 -6.17 1.62 12.55
CA THR A 101 -6.31 0.68 11.44
C THR A 101 -5.23 -0.39 11.52
N VAL A 102 -5.55 -1.54 12.10
CA VAL A 102 -4.64 -2.68 12.17
C VAL A 102 -4.61 -3.20 10.74
N ILE A 103 -3.62 -2.75 9.96
CA ILE A 103 -3.37 -3.33 8.65
C ILE A 103 -3.04 -4.79 8.92
N ASP A 104 -3.95 -5.69 8.53
CA ASP A 104 -3.69 -7.11 8.63
C ASP A 104 -2.72 -7.51 7.51
N THR A 105 -1.43 -7.33 7.78
CA THR A 105 -0.33 -7.64 6.85
C THR A 105 -0.21 -9.15 6.55
N TYR A 106 -0.89 -9.98 7.34
CA TYR A 106 -0.96 -11.43 7.17
C TYR A 106 -2.17 -11.89 6.33
N ALA A 107 -3.16 -11.00 6.13
CA ALA A 107 -4.32 -11.30 5.32
C ALA A 107 -4.05 -10.95 3.86
N VAL A 108 -3.99 -11.95 2.99
CA VAL A 108 -4.07 -11.74 1.53
C VAL A 108 -5.54 -11.68 1.15
N ASN A 109 -6.02 -10.51 0.75
CA ASN A 109 -7.39 -10.24 0.35
C ASN A 109 -7.46 -9.51 -1.00
N SER A 110 -8.66 -9.33 -1.55
CA SER A 110 -8.83 -8.70 -2.87
C SER A 110 -8.28 -7.27 -2.96
N SER A 111 -8.17 -6.54 -1.84
CA SER A 111 -7.69 -5.16 -1.83
C SER A 111 -6.16 -5.05 -1.85
N ASN A 112 -5.42 -6.03 -1.35
CA ASN A 112 -3.95 -5.98 -1.24
C ASN A 112 -3.23 -7.04 -2.08
N ARG A 113 -3.95 -8.05 -2.59
CA ARG A 113 -3.38 -9.17 -3.35
C ARG A 113 -2.54 -8.70 -4.53
N ASP A 114 -3.07 -7.82 -5.38
CA ASP A 114 -2.35 -7.39 -6.60
C ASP A 114 -1.08 -6.61 -6.25
N ARG A 115 -1.14 -5.78 -5.21
CA ARG A 115 0.03 -5.09 -4.65
C ARG A 115 1.09 -6.08 -4.15
N TYR A 116 0.69 -7.11 -3.40
CA TYR A 116 1.63 -8.10 -2.89
C TYR A 116 2.19 -8.99 -4.01
N LEU A 117 1.36 -9.37 -4.96
CA LEU A 117 1.75 -10.13 -6.15
C LEU A 117 2.81 -9.37 -6.95
N GLU A 118 2.64 -8.06 -7.15
CA GLU A 118 3.62 -7.20 -7.80
C GLU A 118 4.97 -7.24 -7.07
N LEU A 119 4.99 -7.10 -5.74
CA LEU A 119 6.23 -7.17 -4.94
C LEU A 119 6.97 -8.49 -5.15
N PHE A 120 6.28 -9.63 -5.18
CA PHE A 120 6.91 -10.93 -5.37
C PHE A 120 7.29 -11.23 -6.83
N ARG A 121 6.68 -10.55 -7.80
CA ARG A 121 7.04 -10.65 -9.23
C ARG A 121 8.32 -9.92 -9.58
N THR A 122 8.66 -8.84 -8.87
CA THR A 122 9.89 -8.07 -9.12
C THR A 122 11.16 -8.91 -9.15
N GLY A 123 11.16 -10.08 -8.52
CA GLY A 123 12.28 -11.02 -8.54
C GLY A 123 12.35 -12.00 -9.72
N GLN A 124 11.43 -11.99 -10.70
CA GLN A 124 11.28 -13.07 -11.71
C GLN A 124 12.50 -13.26 -12.62
N PHE A 125 13.53 -12.46 -12.42
CA PHE A 125 14.55 -12.19 -13.42
C PHE A 125 15.93 -12.79 -13.09
N GLY A 126 16.04 -13.64 -12.06
CA GLY A 126 17.26 -14.35 -11.66
C GLY A 126 17.06 -15.86 -11.50
N GLN A 127 18.15 -16.62 -11.31
CA GLN A 127 18.06 -18.00 -10.82
C GLN A 127 17.60 -17.94 -9.36
N ARG A 128 16.32 -18.28 -9.14
CA ARG A 128 15.70 -18.29 -7.81
C ARG A 128 15.89 -19.65 -7.16
N ASP A 129 15.97 -19.64 -5.85
CA ASP A 129 15.83 -20.84 -5.06
C ASP A 129 14.38 -21.33 -5.09
N LYS A 130 14.21 -22.64 -4.92
CA LYS A 130 12.89 -23.21 -4.63
C LYS A 130 12.45 -22.71 -3.26
N LEU A 131 11.17 -22.45 -3.09
CA LEU A 131 10.63 -22.00 -1.81
C LEU A 131 10.03 -23.18 -1.05
N ARG A 132 10.49 -23.38 0.18
CA ARG A 132 9.79 -24.21 1.16
C ARG A 132 9.00 -23.32 2.08
N ILE A 133 7.69 -23.47 2.08
CA ILE A 133 6.79 -22.62 2.86
C ILE A 133 6.28 -23.39 4.06
N GLY A 134 6.36 -22.77 5.23
CA GLY A 134 5.94 -23.42 6.46
C GLY A 134 5.39 -22.46 7.51
N CYS A 135 4.96 -23.04 8.62
CA CYS A 135 4.43 -22.33 9.77
C CYS A 135 4.87 -22.97 11.08
N VAL A 136 4.71 -22.24 12.17
CA VAL A 136 4.87 -22.79 13.53
C VAL A 136 3.66 -23.63 13.92
N GLU A 137 3.91 -24.78 14.54
CA GLU A 137 2.88 -25.78 14.91
C GLU A 137 1.80 -25.24 15.84
N TRP A 138 2.17 -24.32 16.74
CA TRP A 138 1.31 -23.79 17.79
C TRP A 138 0.47 -22.57 17.37
N SER A 139 0.43 -22.24 16.07
CA SER A 139 -0.34 -21.10 15.56
C SER A 139 -1.06 -21.43 14.26
N GLU A 140 -2.35 -21.77 14.39
CA GLU A 140 -3.23 -21.97 13.24
C GLU A 140 -3.25 -20.75 12.30
N SER A 141 -3.27 -19.55 12.88
CA SER A 141 -3.25 -18.30 12.11
C SER A 141 -2.01 -18.16 11.22
N SER A 142 -0.87 -18.66 11.68
CA SER A 142 0.39 -18.66 10.92
C SER A 142 0.32 -19.65 9.76
N CYS A 143 -0.28 -20.81 9.96
CA CYS A 143 -0.46 -21.81 8.90
C CYS A 143 -1.47 -21.36 7.83
N VAL A 144 -2.54 -20.68 8.23
CA VAL A 144 -3.47 -20.06 7.27
C VAL A 144 -2.77 -18.98 6.44
N ALA A 145 -1.96 -18.12 7.08
CA ALA A 145 -1.16 -17.14 6.37
C ALA A 145 -0.16 -17.81 5.40
N ALA A 146 0.57 -18.82 5.87
CA ALA A 146 1.50 -19.59 5.04
C ALA A 146 0.80 -20.18 3.79
N GLY A 147 -0.41 -20.73 3.95
CA GLY A 147 -1.24 -21.24 2.84
C GLY A 147 -1.62 -20.16 1.82
N ASN A 148 -2.01 -18.97 2.29
CA ASN A 148 -2.35 -17.85 1.42
C ASN A 148 -1.12 -17.34 0.64
N PHE A 149 0.03 -17.21 1.32
CA PHE A 149 1.27 -16.78 0.69
C PHE A 149 1.87 -17.83 -0.23
N LEU A 150 1.67 -19.13 0.03
CA LEU A 150 2.05 -20.20 -0.90
C LEU A 150 1.39 -20.02 -2.26
N ARG A 151 0.09 -19.77 -2.27
CA ARG A 151 -0.66 -19.50 -3.50
C ARG A 151 -0.13 -18.24 -4.19
N LEU A 152 0.04 -17.16 -3.43
CA LEU A 152 0.52 -15.88 -3.96
C LEU A 152 1.93 -15.98 -4.58
N LEU A 153 2.85 -16.69 -3.91
CA LEU A 153 4.21 -16.89 -4.39
C LEU A 153 4.25 -17.79 -5.62
N SER A 154 3.44 -18.85 -5.64
CA SER A 154 3.26 -19.69 -6.83
C SER A 154 2.73 -18.88 -8.02
N GLU A 155 1.73 -18.02 -7.81
CA GLU A 155 1.19 -17.10 -8.83
C GLU A 155 2.20 -16.03 -9.27
N ALA A 156 3.14 -15.65 -8.38
CA ALA A 156 4.27 -14.78 -8.70
C ALA A 156 5.40 -15.52 -9.45
N GLY A 157 5.22 -16.80 -9.78
CA GLY A 157 6.17 -17.61 -10.55
C GLY A 157 7.37 -18.10 -9.75
N TRP A 158 7.23 -18.26 -8.42
CA TRP A 158 8.22 -18.97 -7.62
C TRP A 158 8.02 -20.48 -7.73
N GLU A 159 9.11 -21.23 -7.87
CA GLU A 159 9.08 -22.69 -7.79
C GLU A 159 8.92 -23.08 -6.32
N ILE A 160 7.91 -23.90 -6.01
CA ILE A 160 7.62 -24.35 -4.64
C ILE A 160 8.15 -25.76 -4.48
N ASP A 161 8.88 -26.00 -3.39
CA ASP A 161 9.48 -27.32 -3.08
C ASP A 161 8.44 -28.37 -2.71
N SER A 162 7.33 -27.96 -2.06
CA SER A 162 6.23 -28.84 -1.66
C SER A 162 4.87 -28.16 -1.80
N ASP A 163 3.88 -28.87 -2.31
CA ASP A 163 2.48 -28.42 -2.41
C ASP A 163 1.77 -28.33 -1.04
N THR A 164 2.44 -28.72 0.05
CA THR A 164 1.91 -28.69 1.41
C THR A 164 2.68 -27.73 2.31
N ILE A 165 1.99 -27.12 3.27
CA ILE A 165 2.62 -26.33 4.33
C ILE A 165 3.37 -27.25 5.28
N VAL A 166 4.68 -27.00 5.45
CA VAL A 166 5.52 -27.74 6.39
C VAL A 166 5.39 -27.09 7.76
N THR A 167 5.05 -27.89 8.78
CA THR A 167 5.12 -27.43 10.16
C THR A 167 6.53 -27.59 10.69
N MET A 168 7.02 -26.59 11.42
CA MET A 168 8.35 -26.66 12.02
C MET A 168 8.43 -25.94 13.37
N GLN A 169 9.42 -26.32 14.17
CA GLN A 169 9.71 -25.67 15.45
C GLN A 169 11.01 -24.86 15.31
N PRO A 170 10.93 -23.52 15.26
CA PRO A 170 12.12 -22.70 15.08
C PRO A 170 13.01 -22.71 16.32
N SER A 171 14.32 -22.68 16.09
CA SER A 171 15.33 -22.53 17.15
C SER A 171 15.08 -21.31 18.03
N LEU A 172 14.53 -20.24 17.42
CA LEU A 172 14.08 -19.05 18.12
C LEU A 172 12.69 -18.68 17.59
N PRO A 173 11.63 -18.81 18.41
CA PRO A 173 10.29 -18.42 18.00
C PRO A 173 10.18 -16.90 17.91
N VAL A 174 9.71 -16.42 16.76
CA VAL A 174 9.53 -15.00 16.47
C VAL A 174 8.15 -14.79 15.88
N GLU A 175 7.57 -13.60 16.10
CA GLU A 175 6.44 -13.13 15.30
C GLU A 175 6.94 -12.78 13.88
N GLY A 176 6.03 -12.62 12.91
CA GLY A 176 6.50 -12.27 11.57
C GLY A 176 6.98 -13.48 10.76
N VAL A 177 7.77 -13.20 9.72
CA VAL A 177 8.27 -14.22 8.79
C VAL A 177 9.75 -14.45 9.04
N SER A 178 10.15 -15.71 9.08
CA SER A 178 11.56 -16.10 9.07
C SER A 178 11.96 -16.56 7.68
N ILE A 179 12.97 -15.92 7.10
CA ILE A 179 13.61 -16.38 5.87
C ILE A 179 14.83 -17.20 6.28
N VAL A 180 14.91 -18.42 5.76
CA VAL A 180 15.81 -19.45 6.26
C VAL A 180 16.67 -19.97 5.13
N SER A 181 17.98 -19.81 5.29
CA SER A 181 18.97 -20.39 4.40
C SER A 181 19.33 -21.80 4.87
N ARG A 182 19.89 -22.62 3.99
CA ARG A 182 20.43 -23.93 4.39
C ARG A 182 21.65 -23.80 5.32
N GLY A 183 22.42 -22.71 5.17
CA GLY A 183 23.62 -22.44 5.96
C GLY A 183 24.78 -23.37 5.64
N ASP A 184 24.95 -23.77 4.37
CA ASP A 184 26.07 -24.62 3.93
C ASP A 184 27.45 -24.00 4.24
N ASP A 185 27.52 -22.67 4.24
CA ASP A 185 28.69 -21.89 4.63
C ASP A 185 28.98 -21.90 6.14
N LEU A 186 28.04 -22.39 6.94
CA LEU A 186 28.20 -22.57 8.38
C LEU A 186 28.71 -23.98 8.74
N VAL A 187 28.81 -24.89 7.77
CA VAL A 187 29.27 -26.26 7.98
C VAL A 187 30.75 -26.26 8.34
N GLY A 188 31.11 -26.93 9.44
CA GLY A 188 32.50 -27.02 9.91
C GLY A 188 33.00 -25.81 10.70
N LEU A 189 32.21 -24.73 10.81
CA LEU A 189 32.55 -23.60 11.68
C LEU A 189 32.28 -23.93 13.16
N PRO A 190 33.07 -23.36 14.10
CA PRO A 190 32.82 -23.52 15.54
C PRO A 190 31.40 -23.09 15.92
N LYS A 191 30.77 -23.85 16.81
CA LYS A 191 29.49 -23.44 17.41
C LYS A 191 29.73 -22.25 18.33
N VAL A 192 28.93 -21.21 18.17
CA VAL A 192 28.93 -20.03 19.05
C VAL A 192 27.67 -20.03 19.91
N PRO A 193 27.70 -19.37 21.08
CA PRO A 193 26.50 -19.21 21.91
C PRO A 193 25.35 -18.52 21.14
N PRO A 194 24.07 -18.84 21.45
CA PRO A 194 22.92 -18.32 20.70
C PRO A 194 22.82 -16.79 20.61
N HIS A 195 23.35 -16.07 21.60
CA HIS A 195 23.32 -14.61 21.64
C HIS A 195 24.38 -13.94 20.74
N MET A 196 25.38 -14.68 20.24
CA MET A 196 26.39 -14.11 19.33
C MET A 196 25.97 -14.22 17.85
N GLY A 197 25.06 -15.15 17.54
CA GLY A 197 24.60 -15.39 16.17
C GLY A 197 25.68 -15.89 15.21
N ARG A 198 25.28 -16.34 14.02
CA ARG A 198 26.18 -16.64 12.90
C ARG A 198 25.59 -16.02 11.65
N TRP A 199 26.45 -15.48 10.80
CA TRP A 199 26.05 -14.87 9.54
C TRP A 199 26.27 -15.88 8.43
N SER A 200 25.18 -16.28 7.76
CA SER A 200 25.26 -16.98 6.49
C SER A 200 25.16 -15.97 5.34
N ARG A 201 25.78 -16.28 4.21
CA ARG A 201 25.64 -15.50 2.99
C ARG A 201 24.18 -15.44 2.53
N SER A 202 23.68 -14.24 2.24
CA SER A 202 22.38 -14.05 1.57
C SER A 202 22.51 -14.34 0.07
N ASP A 203 21.48 -14.96 -0.50
CA ASP A 203 21.27 -15.03 -1.94
C ASP A 203 20.23 -13.98 -2.39
N ILE A 204 20.03 -13.88 -3.70
CA ILE A 204 19.11 -12.89 -4.26
C ILE A 204 17.65 -13.16 -3.90
N SER A 205 17.26 -14.44 -3.75
CA SER A 205 15.90 -14.83 -3.35
C SER A 205 15.62 -14.35 -1.93
N TYR A 206 16.59 -14.54 -1.05
CA TYR A 206 16.59 -14.09 0.33
C TYR A 206 16.34 -12.58 0.44
N GLU A 207 17.05 -11.79 -0.37
CA GLU A 207 16.96 -10.33 -0.36
C GLU A 207 15.63 -9.81 -0.93
N ILE A 208 15.14 -10.40 -2.03
CA ILE A 208 13.85 -10.05 -2.62
C ILE A 208 12.70 -10.37 -1.65
N LEU A 209 12.72 -11.55 -1.03
CA LEU A 209 11.71 -11.95 -0.05
C LEU A 209 11.75 -10.99 1.15
N THR A 210 12.94 -10.67 1.65
CA THR A 210 13.11 -9.71 2.76
C THR A 210 12.51 -8.35 2.40
N ALA A 211 12.83 -7.82 1.22
CA ALA A 211 12.31 -6.54 0.75
C ALA A 211 10.79 -6.56 0.62
N ALA A 212 10.23 -7.60 -0.01
CA ALA A 212 8.79 -7.74 -0.18
C ALA A 212 8.05 -7.76 1.16
N PHE A 213 8.48 -8.62 2.10
CA PHE A 213 7.85 -8.70 3.42
C PHE A 213 7.98 -7.41 4.23
N LYS A 214 9.15 -6.78 4.22
CA LYS A 214 9.34 -5.47 4.88
C LYS A 214 8.44 -4.39 4.27
N LEU A 215 8.29 -4.33 2.95
CA LEU A 215 7.41 -3.37 2.27
C LEU A 215 5.92 -3.64 2.55
N MET A 216 5.55 -4.87 2.83
CA MET A 216 4.22 -5.22 3.32
C MET A 216 3.99 -4.86 4.79
N GLY A 217 5.02 -4.44 5.52
CA GLY A 217 4.95 -4.19 6.98
C GLY A 217 5.01 -5.46 7.80
N VAL A 218 5.54 -6.56 7.27
CA VAL A 218 5.75 -7.80 8.01
C VAL A 218 7.18 -7.79 8.57
N PRO A 219 7.39 -7.99 9.88
CA PRO A 219 8.73 -8.12 10.42
C PRO A 219 9.37 -9.40 9.89
N VAL A 220 10.64 -9.29 9.51
CA VAL A 220 11.42 -10.36 8.89
C VAL A 220 12.59 -10.71 9.79
N TYR A 221 12.73 -12.01 10.06
CA TYR A 221 13.82 -12.60 10.81
C TYR A 221 14.60 -13.58 9.95
N PHE A 222 15.79 -13.92 10.42
CA PHE A 222 16.78 -14.67 9.68
C PHE A 222 17.18 -15.91 10.47
N SER A 223 17.22 -17.06 9.81
CA SER A 223 17.67 -18.30 10.43
C SER A 223 18.39 -19.20 9.43
N SER A 224 18.91 -20.31 9.93
CA SER A 224 19.50 -21.36 9.10
C SER A 224 18.94 -22.72 9.50
N ASP A 225 18.66 -23.56 8.51
CA ASP A 225 18.17 -24.92 8.69
C ASP A 225 18.93 -25.88 7.76
N PRO A 226 19.86 -26.69 8.31
CA PRO A 226 20.66 -27.60 7.52
C PRO A 226 19.85 -28.76 6.90
N THR A 227 18.57 -28.93 7.28
CA THR A 227 17.68 -29.94 6.70
C THR A 227 17.04 -29.53 5.38
N LEU A 228 17.18 -28.25 4.99
CA LEU A 228 16.73 -27.76 3.69
C LEU A 228 17.49 -28.44 2.55
N GLN A 229 16.84 -28.66 1.42
CA GLN A 229 17.50 -29.18 0.22
C GLN A 229 18.43 -28.11 -0.38
N PRO A 230 19.50 -28.50 -1.11
CA PRO A 230 20.34 -27.51 -1.80
C PRO A 230 19.53 -26.67 -2.79
N GLY A 231 19.76 -25.36 -2.83
CA GLY A 231 19.00 -24.43 -3.69
C GLY A 231 17.54 -24.24 -3.26
N THR A 232 17.26 -24.42 -1.96
CA THR A 232 15.95 -24.17 -1.36
C THR A 232 16.06 -23.12 -0.27
N THR A 233 15.24 -22.09 -0.37
CA THR A 233 15.06 -21.06 0.64
C THR A 233 13.77 -21.35 1.42
N GLY A 234 13.86 -21.39 2.75
CA GLY A 234 12.71 -21.53 3.64
C GLY A 234 12.02 -20.20 3.92
N VAL A 235 10.69 -20.18 3.86
CA VAL A 235 9.85 -19.05 4.28
C VAL A 235 8.86 -19.55 5.33
N TYR A 236 9.13 -19.23 6.59
CA TYR A 236 8.36 -19.74 7.73
C TYR A 236 7.57 -18.64 8.41
N PHE A 237 6.28 -18.85 8.57
CA PHE A 237 5.36 -17.92 9.21
C PHE A 237 5.26 -18.19 10.71
N GLY A 238 5.64 -17.19 11.51
CA GLY A 238 5.40 -17.13 12.95
C GLY A 238 4.05 -16.50 13.29
N PRO A 239 3.73 -16.33 14.58
CA PRO A 239 2.48 -15.70 15.01
C PRO A 239 2.33 -14.29 14.43
N LYS A 240 1.08 -13.85 14.30
CA LYS A 240 0.76 -12.52 13.78
C LYS A 240 1.48 -11.45 14.61
N PRO A 241 2.24 -10.54 13.97
CA PRO A 241 2.99 -9.53 14.68
C PRO A 241 2.09 -8.48 15.30
N LYS A 242 2.49 -7.99 16.48
CA LYS A 242 1.86 -6.81 17.09
C LYS A 242 2.48 -5.55 16.46
N LEU A 243 1.89 -5.10 15.36
CA LEU A 243 2.38 -3.95 14.61
C LEU A 243 1.95 -2.63 15.26
N ASP A 244 2.91 -1.92 15.87
CA ASP A 244 2.73 -0.55 16.37
C ASP A 244 3.16 0.52 15.34
N VAL A 245 3.83 0.12 14.25
CA VAL A 245 4.52 1.04 13.34
C VAL A 245 3.87 1.02 11.95
N ALA A 246 3.17 2.09 11.60
CA ALA A 246 2.72 2.33 10.23
C ALA A 246 3.93 2.73 9.35
N ILE A 247 4.19 1.99 8.28
CA ILE A 247 5.12 2.44 7.24
C ILE A 247 4.52 3.69 6.58
N LYS A 248 5.30 4.78 6.48
CA LYS A 248 4.85 5.96 5.75
C LYS A 248 4.66 5.58 4.28
N GLN A 249 3.44 5.76 3.77
CA GLN A 249 3.07 5.39 2.39
C GLN A 249 4.03 5.93 1.32
N LYS A 250 4.58 7.13 1.54
CA LYS A 250 5.56 7.75 0.64
C LYS A 250 6.86 6.93 0.56
N ASP A 251 7.35 6.44 1.69
CA ASP A 251 8.59 5.67 1.76
C ASP A 251 8.40 4.26 1.17
N GLU A 252 7.21 3.68 1.35
CA GLU A 252 6.81 2.41 0.69
C GLU A 252 6.84 2.55 -0.84
N ASN A 253 6.22 3.60 -1.39
CA ASN A 253 6.14 3.79 -2.83
C ASN A 253 7.53 4.01 -3.46
N VAL A 254 8.38 4.80 -2.82
CA VAL A 254 9.76 5.06 -3.28
C VAL A 254 10.58 3.76 -3.31
N ARG A 255 10.51 2.95 -2.25
CA ARG A 255 11.25 1.69 -2.17
C ARG A 255 10.68 0.60 -3.09
N ARG A 256 9.36 0.59 -3.32
CA ARG A 256 8.73 -0.29 -4.31
C ARG A 256 9.23 0.01 -5.72
N GLU A 257 9.31 1.29 -6.09
CA GLU A 257 9.83 1.67 -7.39
C GLU A 257 11.30 1.28 -7.54
N LEU A 258 12.08 1.38 -6.47
CA LEU A 258 13.46 0.91 -6.48
C LEU A 258 13.57 -0.61 -6.64
N LEU A 259 12.70 -1.37 -5.97
CA LEU A 259 12.62 -2.83 -6.15
C LEU A 259 12.24 -3.19 -7.60
N ARG A 260 11.43 -2.38 -8.27
CA ARG A 260 11.14 -2.52 -9.71
C ARG A 260 12.39 -2.32 -10.56
N TYR A 261 13.22 -1.32 -10.25
CA TYR A 261 14.50 -1.13 -10.94
C TYR A 261 15.46 -2.31 -10.74
N VAL A 262 15.52 -2.88 -9.54
CA VAL A 262 16.30 -4.10 -9.27
C VAL A 262 15.80 -5.26 -10.14
N GLY A 263 14.48 -5.45 -10.23
CA GLY A 263 13.87 -6.44 -11.13
C GLY A 263 14.26 -6.26 -12.60
N LEU A 264 14.16 -5.02 -13.10
CA LEU A 264 14.58 -4.70 -14.47
C LEU A 264 16.07 -4.97 -14.71
N GLY A 265 16.95 -4.59 -13.77
CA GLY A 265 18.39 -4.79 -13.90
C GLY A 265 18.74 -6.28 -13.98
N MET A 266 18.09 -7.12 -13.18
CA MET A 266 18.24 -8.58 -13.28
C MET A 266 17.76 -9.12 -14.64
N ALA A 267 16.68 -8.57 -15.20
CA ALA A 267 16.15 -8.99 -16.50
C ALA A 267 17.15 -8.71 -17.62
N ILE A 268 17.72 -7.50 -17.59
CA ILE A 268 18.78 -7.07 -18.51
C ILE A 268 20.02 -7.95 -18.32
N GLN A 269 20.45 -8.21 -17.09
CA GLN A 269 21.60 -9.09 -16.82
C GLN A 269 21.45 -10.46 -17.47
N ARG A 270 20.25 -11.04 -17.41
CA ARG A 270 19.93 -12.32 -18.04
C ARG A 270 19.89 -12.22 -19.57
N ALA A 271 19.21 -11.21 -20.12
CA ALA A 271 19.15 -11.00 -21.57
C ALA A 271 20.55 -10.78 -22.18
N CYS A 272 21.36 -9.96 -21.52
CA CYS A 272 22.75 -9.70 -21.84
C CYS A 272 23.63 -10.95 -21.85
N SER A 273 23.32 -11.98 -21.04
CA SER A 273 24.04 -13.25 -21.08
C SER A 273 23.78 -14.08 -22.36
N GLN A 274 22.75 -13.72 -23.14
CA GLN A 274 22.28 -14.44 -24.33
C GLN A 274 22.30 -13.60 -25.63
N GLN A 275 22.59 -12.29 -25.56
CA GLN A 275 22.51 -11.35 -26.68
C GLN A 275 23.88 -10.77 -27.09
N SER A 276 23.91 -9.99 -28.17
CA SER A 276 25.10 -9.28 -28.62
C SER A 276 25.49 -8.13 -27.66
N VAL A 277 26.81 -7.90 -27.59
CA VAL A 277 27.47 -6.93 -26.71
C VAL A 277 26.90 -5.50 -26.90
N GLU A 278 26.59 -5.10 -28.13
CA GLU A 278 26.12 -3.75 -28.49
C GLU A 278 24.70 -3.47 -27.98
N LEU A 279 23.78 -4.41 -28.14
CA LEU A 279 22.39 -4.31 -27.63
C LEU A 279 22.38 -4.26 -26.11
N CYS A 280 23.20 -5.10 -25.46
CA CYS A 280 23.33 -5.13 -24.02
C CYS A 280 23.84 -3.78 -23.46
N THR A 281 24.82 -3.15 -24.11
CA THR A 281 25.39 -1.88 -23.66
C THR A 281 24.34 -0.77 -23.58
N GLY A 282 23.45 -0.70 -24.59
CA GLY A 282 22.41 0.32 -24.67
C GLY A 282 21.34 0.20 -23.58
N GLU A 283 20.81 -1.01 -23.36
CA GLU A 283 19.81 -1.26 -22.31
C GLU A 283 20.38 -1.02 -20.92
N LEU A 284 21.61 -1.47 -20.70
CA LEU A 284 22.31 -1.30 -19.44
C LEU A 284 22.55 0.19 -19.14
N PHE A 285 23.02 0.96 -20.12
CA PHE A 285 23.24 2.41 -19.95
C PHE A 285 21.93 3.16 -19.65
N SER A 286 20.86 2.81 -20.35
CA SER A 286 19.53 3.39 -20.13
C SER A 286 18.99 3.08 -18.72
N TRP A 287 19.19 1.85 -18.25
CA TRP A 287 18.80 1.45 -16.90
C TRP A 287 19.62 2.18 -15.83
N GLU A 288 20.95 2.22 -15.95
CA GLU A 288 21.84 2.92 -15.01
C GLU A 288 21.52 4.41 -14.89
N THR A 289 21.24 5.06 -16.02
CA THR A 289 20.86 6.48 -16.05
C THR A 289 19.54 6.70 -15.32
N SER A 290 18.57 5.81 -15.52
CA SER A 290 17.25 5.88 -14.88
C SER A 290 17.35 5.70 -13.36
N VAL A 291 18.15 4.73 -12.90
CA VAL A 291 18.40 4.50 -11.48
C VAL A 291 19.13 5.68 -10.85
N SER A 292 20.19 6.18 -11.49
CA SER A 292 20.97 7.31 -10.99
C SER A 292 20.14 8.59 -10.87
N SER A 293 19.28 8.85 -11.86
CA SER A 293 18.33 9.97 -11.83
C SER A 293 17.33 9.82 -10.68
N PHE A 294 16.76 8.61 -10.52
CA PHE A 294 15.82 8.32 -9.45
C PHE A 294 16.45 8.52 -8.06
N LEU A 295 17.62 7.93 -7.80
CA LEU A 295 18.32 8.05 -6.52
C LEU A 295 18.66 9.50 -6.18
N SER A 296 19.04 10.31 -7.18
CA SER A 296 19.39 11.72 -6.99
C SER A 296 18.18 12.62 -6.68
N GLN A 297 16.97 12.22 -7.11
CA GLN A 297 15.74 12.99 -6.87
C GLN A 297 15.07 12.64 -5.54
N GLN A 298 15.33 11.45 -5.01
CA GLN A 298 14.72 10.97 -3.77
C GLN A 298 15.57 11.34 -2.55
N ARG A 299 14.96 11.30 -1.35
CA ARG A 299 15.62 11.66 -0.08
C ARG A 299 16.36 10.47 0.55
N PHE A 300 17.26 9.83 -0.20
CA PHE A 300 18.14 8.79 0.33
C PHE A 300 19.40 9.39 0.98
N ASN A 301 20.16 8.55 1.70
CA ASN A 301 21.46 8.93 2.26
C ASN A 301 22.42 9.41 1.16
N SER A 302 22.93 10.63 1.28
CA SER A 302 23.81 11.25 0.28
C SER A 302 25.10 10.47 0.06
N ASP A 303 25.67 9.85 1.09
CA ASP A 303 26.91 9.09 0.98
C ASP A 303 26.70 7.78 0.23
N ALA A 304 25.54 7.14 0.43
CA ALA A 304 25.16 5.95 -0.33
C ALA A 304 24.94 6.30 -1.81
N VAL A 305 24.22 7.40 -2.10
CA VAL A 305 23.99 7.89 -3.47
C VAL A 305 25.31 8.25 -4.16
N ASN A 306 26.21 8.96 -3.47
CA ASN A 306 27.52 9.31 -4.01
C ASN A 306 28.37 8.08 -4.33
N ARG A 307 28.33 7.05 -3.47
CA ARG A 307 29.00 5.77 -3.74
C ARG A 307 28.43 5.09 -4.99
N TRP A 308 27.11 5.14 -5.20
CA TRP A 308 26.48 4.62 -6.43
C TRP A 308 26.94 5.39 -7.67
N LEU A 309 26.91 6.72 -7.62
CA LEU A 309 27.31 7.58 -8.75
C LEU A 309 28.80 7.48 -9.09
N ALA A 310 29.64 7.06 -8.13
CA ALA A 310 31.06 6.84 -8.34
C ALA A 310 31.39 5.49 -9.01
N LEU A 311 30.40 4.58 -9.16
CA LEU A 311 30.64 3.32 -9.85
C LEU A 311 30.94 3.57 -11.32
N PRO A 312 31.92 2.84 -11.90
CA PRO A 312 32.16 2.89 -13.33
C PRO A 312 30.89 2.44 -14.08
N GLN A 313 30.62 3.05 -15.22
CA GLN A 313 29.56 2.58 -16.12
C GLN A 313 29.89 1.14 -16.52
N ALA A 314 28.90 0.25 -16.45
CA ALA A 314 29.21 -1.14 -16.75
C ALA A 314 29.58 -1.26 -18.23
N ASN A 315 30.63 -2.01 -18.50
CA ASN A 315 31.05 -2.27 -19.87
C ASN A 315 30.42 -3.59 -20.33
N ALA A 316 30.20 -3.74 -21.64
CA ALA A 316 29.52 -4.93 -22.13
C ALA A 316 30.36 -6.22 -22.11
N ALA A 317 31.68 -6.11 -21.91
CA ALA A 317 32.57 -7.26 -21.73
C ALA A 317 32.52 -7.84 -20.30
N SER A 318 32.16 -7.04 -19.30
CA SER A 318 31.95 -7.43 -17.90
C SER A 318 30.54 -7.16 -17.38
N ALA A 319 29.56 -6.94 -18.27
CA ALA A 319 28.20 -6.51 -17.93
C ALA A 319 27.54 -7.38 -16.85
N THR A 320 27.73 -8.71 -16.91
CA THR A 320 27.15 -9.62 -15.92
C THR A 320 27.78 -9.50 -14.53
N ALA A 321 29.08 -9.24 -14.43
CA ALA A 321 29.78 -9.05 -13.16
C ALA A 321 29.50 -7.64 -12.59
N ASP A 322 29.54 -6.62 -13.44
CA ASP A 322 29.27 -5.24 -13.07
C ASP A 322 27.81 -5.05 -12.65
N MET A 323 26.86 -5.68 -13.34
CA MET A 323 25.45 -5.65 -12.95
C MET A 323 25.22 -6.31 -11.60
N LYS A 324 25.91 -7.41 -11.29
CA LYS A 324 25.80 -8.04 -9.98
C LYS A 324 26.19 -7.06 -8.87
N ILE A 325 27.34 -6.39 -9.02
CA ILE A 325 27.82 -5.38 -8.05
C ILE A 325 26.80 -4.25 -7.90
N LYS A 326 26.23 -3.77 -9.01
CA LYS A 326 25.24 -2.71 -9.01
C LYS A 326 23.93 -3.14 -8.33
N LEU A 327 23.41 -4.33 -8.64
CA LEU A 327 22.20 -4.85 -8.01
C LEU A 327 22.39 -5.03 -6.50
N ASP A 328 23.52 -5.60 -6.08
CA ASP A 328 23.89 -5.77 -4.67
C ASP A 328 23.95 -4.39 -3.95
N MET A 329 24.33 -3.33 -4.66
CA MET A 329 24.40 -1.98 -4.12
C MET A 329 23.05 -1.25 -4.04
N LEU A 330 22.05 -1.68 -4.82
CA LEU A 330 20.69 -1.13 -4.76
C LEU A 330 19.86 -1.73 -3.62
N MET A 331 20.14 -2.98 -3.23
CA MET A 331 19.38 -3.68 -2.19
C MET A 331 19.37 -2.97 -0.83
N PRO A 332 20.46 -2.37 -0.32
CA PRO A 332 20.44 -1.57 0.90
C PRO A 332 19.40 -0.45 0.90
N PHE A 333 19.26 0.29 -0.21
CA PHE A 333 18.27 1.36 -0.36
C PHE A 333 16.83 0.82 -0.36
N VAL A 334 16.60 -0.34 -1.00
CA VAL A 334 15.29 -1.01 -0.99
C VAL A 334 14.94 -1.44 0.43
N LEU A 335 15.92 -1.96 1.17
CA LEU A 335 15.76 -2.46 2.52
C LEU A 335 15.73 -1.36 3.59
N GLY A 336 16.08 -0.12 3.25
CA GLY A 336 16.09 1.01 4.16
C GLY A 336 17.27 0.99 5.14
N ILE A 337 18.42 0.44 4.73
CA ILE A 337 19.62 0.25 5.56
C ILE A 337 20.85 0.96 4.98
N GLU A 338 20.64 1.96 4.13
CA GLU A 338 21.64 2.72 3.36
C GLU A 338 22.71 3.52 4.14
#